data_AF-A0A832B2V8-F1
#
_entry.id   AF-A0A832B2V8-F1
#
_cell.length_a   1.000
_cell.length_b   1.000
_cell.length_c   1.000
_cell.angle_alpha   90.00
_cell.angle_beta   90.00
_cell.angle_gamma   90.00
#
_symmetry.space_group_name_H-M   'P 1'
#
loop_
_entity.id
_entity.type
_entity.pdbx_description
1 polymer ?
#
loop_
_entity_poly.entity_id
_entity_poly.type
_entity_poly.pdbx_seq_one_letter_code
_entity_poly.pdbx_strand_id
1 'polypeptide(L)'
;MSGAPTMSGEMPPILPRERYAPGSALSDCFAASPGIGAILRLGAVRAILESLVGPRPRYDHHAVHVRRAGEPSQPLHADAIIDTRAAFDIQLMYYPEPVTARGGGTLIVPGSHFRQVNEQDIARYQNVAGQVLLDCPAGTILALHHGLWHCGRRSHSDNPRYMFKVRVNPSVPQVRLWDTTDLDRREVLEEVRTILARPEPWFEGATARLEQVQRAALFRRMSGNPSFQLEYWLGRLENQASPRLREILP
;
A
#
# COMPACT_ATOMS: atom_id res chain seq x y z
N MET A 1 6.31 -23.68 13.38
CA MET A 1 7.38 -23.07 14.21
C MET A 1 8.56 -22.80 13.30
N SER A 2 8.66 -21.58 12.75
CA SER A 2 9.76 -21.14 11.89
C SER A 2 10.69 -20.29 12.74
N GLY A 3 11.90 -20.76 12.99
CA GLY A 3 12.92 -20.02 13.74
C GLY A 3 13.36 -18.81 12.94
N ALA A 4 13.29 -17.62 13.54
CA ALA A 4 13.89 -16.42 12.99
C ALA A 4 15.41 -16.65 12.82
N PRO A 5 15.99 -16.36 11.64
CA PRO A 5 17.43 -16.53 11.46
C PRO A 5 18.15 -15.48 12.32
N THR A 6 19.02 -15.94 13.21
CA THR A 6 19.97 -15.10 13.94
C THR A 6 20.91 -14.42 12.95
N MET A 7 20.78 -13.10 12.82
CA MET A 7 21.68 -12.28 11.99
C MET A 7 23.02 -12.09 12.72
N SER A 8 24.02 -12.89 12.37
CA SER A 8 25.39 -12.78 12.89
C SER A 8 26.33 -11.91 12.05
N GLY A 9 25.79 -10.96 11.29
CA GLY A 9 26.57 -9.91 10.60
C GLY A 9 26.20 -8.55 11.16
N GLU A 10 27.19 -7.69 11.43
CA GLU A 10 26.95 -6.29 11.79
C GLU A 10 26.01 -5.64 10.75
N MET A 11 24.83 -5.22 11.20
CA MET A 11 23.90 -4.49 10.34
C MET A 11 24.51 -3.14 9.97
N PRO A 12 24.50 -2.74 8.68
CA PRO A 12 25.09 -1.48 8.26
C PRO A 12 24.49 -0.30 9.05
N PRO A 13 25.30 0.73 9.38
CA PRO A 13 24.95 1.80 10.32
C PRO A 13 23.77 2.70 9.89
N ILE A 14 23.30 2.56 8.65
CA ILE A 14 22.17 3.31 8.08
C ILE A 14 20.82 2.71 8.53
N LEU A 15 20.82 1.50 9.07
CA LEU A 15 19.59 0.78 9.42
C LEU A 15 19.13 1.16 10.82
N PRO A 16 17.88 1.66 10.99
CA PRO A 16 17.39 2.06 12.29
C PRO A 16 17.33 0.86 13.24
N ARG A 17 17.97 1.01 14.40
CA ARG A 17 17.90 0.03 15.51
C ARG A 17 16.75 0.33 16.46
N GLU A 18 16.17 1.51 16.35
CA GLU A 18 15.13 2.03 17.22
C GLU A 18 13.84 1.24 17.03
N ARG A 19 13.14 0.93 18.13
CA ARG A 19 11.80 0.36 18.09
C ARG A 19 10.82 1.39 18.62
N TYR A 20 9.70 1.52 17.94
CA TYR A 20 8.62 2.41 18.33
C TYR A 20 7.37 1.58 18.60
N ALA A 21 6.50 2.04 19.50
CA ALA A 21 5.23 1.38 19.74
C ALA A 21 4.28 1.65 18.56
N PRO A 22 3.59 0.63 18.01
CA PRO A 22 2.50 0.85 17.07
C PRO A 22 1.47 1.84 17.63
N GLY A 23 0.96 2.73 16.78
CA GLY A 23 0.05 3.81 17.16
C GLY A 23 0.72 5.13 17.56
N SER A 24 2.04 5.15 17.77
CA SER A 24 2.82 6.37 18.04
C SER A 24 2.74 7.34 16.86
N ALA A 25 2.87 8.65 17.08
CA ALA A 25 2.92 9.58 15.98
C ALA A 25 4.22 9.39 15.16
N LEU A 26 4.09 9.26 13.84
CA LEU A 26 5.25 9.06 12.95
C LEU A 26 6.27 10.19 13.06
N SER A 27 5.84 11.42 13.37
CA SER A 27 6.72 12.58 13.59
C SER A 27 7.69 12.39 14.76
N ASP A 28 7.27 11.62 15.75
CA ASP A 28 8.02 11.40 16.99
C ASP A 28 8.96 10.20 16.78
N CYS A 29 8.53 9.25 15.94
CA CYS A 29 9.39 8.22 15.37
C CYS A 29 10.44 8.86 14.45
N PHE A 30 11.69 8.42 14.55
CA PHE A 30 12.79 8.89 13.69
C PHE A 30 13.06 10.40 13.76
N ALA A 31 12.55 11.10 14.77
CA ALA A 31 12.72 12.55 14.93
C ALA A 31 14.22 12.92 14.92
N ALA A 32 15.01 12.20 15.71
CA ALA A 32 16.46 12.38 15.82
C ALA A 32 17.26 11.66 14.71
N SER A 33 16.62 10.85 13.85
CA SER A 33 17.33 10.11 12.80
C SER A 33 17.74 11.05 11.66
N PRO A 34 19.04 11.18 11.36
CA PRO A 34 19.51 11.96 10.21
C PRO A 34 19.26 11.25 8.87
N GLY A 35 19.03 9.94 8.86
CA GLY A 35 18.71 9.15 7.65
C GLY A 35 17.21 9.09 7.35
N ILE A 36 16.53 8.05 7.84
CA ILE A 36 15.10 7.80 7.58
C ILE A 36 14.22 9.00 7.95
N GLY A 37 14.46 9.60 9.11
CA GLY A 37 13.75 10.82 9.52
C GLY A 37 13.84 11.94 8.48
N ALA A 38 14.99 12.16 7.85
CA ALA A 38 15.15 13.19 6.83
C ALA A 38 14.34 12.87 5.56
N ILE A 39 14.29 11.60 5.16
CA ILE A 39 13.47 11.12 4.05
C ILE A 39 11.98 11.36 4.31
N LEU A 40 11.50 11.02 5.51
CA LEU A 40 10.09 11.24 5.90
C LEU A 40 9.71 12.73 5.96
N ARG A 41 10.69 13.61 6.15
CA ARG A 41 10.49 15.08 6.17
C ARG A 41 10.57 15.73 4.79
N LEU A 42 10.93 15.01 3.73
CA LEU A 42 10.92 15.54 2.36
C LEU A 42 9.51 16.03 2.00
N GLY A 43 9.42 17.19 1.37
CA GLY A 43 8.14 17.83 1.03
C GLY A 43 7.20 16.92 0.24
N ALA A 44 7.73 16.18 -0.75
CA ALA A 44 6.93 15.23 -1.53
C ALA A 44 6.42 14.03 -0.69
N VAL A 45 7.24 13.50 0.22
CA VAL A 45 6.84 12.39 1.11
C VAL A 45 5.79 12.86 2.11
N ARG A 46 5.96 14.05 2.68
CA ARG A 46 4.98 14.69 3.54
C ARG A 46 3.66 14.93 2.81
N ALA A 47 3.70 15.42 1.57
CA ALA A 47 2.50 15.63 0.77
C ALA A 47 1.74 14.32 0.51
N ILE A 48 2.44 13.22 0.20
CA ILE A 48 1.84 11.88 0.07
C ILE A 48 1.18 11.45 1.38
N LEU A 49 1.89 11.58 2.51
CA LEU A 49 1.37 11.21 3.83
C LEU A 49 0.14 12.06 4.19
N GLU A 50 0.25 13.38 4.12
CA GLU A 50 -0.84 14.30 4.47
C GLU A 50 -2.06 14.06 3.57
N SER A 51 -1.87 13.86 2.25
CA SER A 51 -2.97 13.64 1.30
C SER A 51 -3.68 12.29 1.44
N LEU A 52 -2.95 11.24 1.84
CA LEU A 52 -3.50 9.88 1.90
C LEU A 52 -3.91 9.47 3.31
N VAL A 53 -3.12 9.78 4.33
CA VAL A 53 -3.33 9.32 5.72
C VAL A 53 -3.59 10.46 6.71
N GLY A 54 -3.42 11.72 6.30
CA GLY A 54 -3.77 12.90 7.08
C GLY A 54 -2.63 13.41 7.97
N PRO A 55 -2.89 14.46 8.76
CA PRO A 55 -1.88 15.08 9.61
C PRO A 55 -1.45 14.16 10.74
N ARG A 56 -0.16 14.18 11.10
CA ARG A 56 0.41 13.34 12.17
C ARG A 56 -0.01 11.86 12.06
N PRO A 57 0.32 11.17 10.96
CA PRO A 57 -0.03 9.75 10.79
C PRO A 57 0.58 8.90 11.90
N ARG A 58 -0.06 7.75 12.17
CA ARG A 58 0.39 6.80 13.19
C ARG A 58 1.39 5.83 12.57
N TYR A 59 2.51 5.63 13.25
CA TYR A 59 3.45 4.56 12.97
C TYR A 59 2.79 3.20 13.28
N ASP A 60 2.91 2.25 12.37
CA ASP A 60 2.52 0.85 12.61
C ASP A 60 3.78 0.04 12.93
N HIS A 61 4.58 -0.23 11.91
CA HIS A 61 5.86 -0.93 12.02
C HIS A 61 6.81 -0.52 10.88
N HIS A 62 8.08 -0.86 11.03
CA HIS A 62 9.07 -0.75 9.95
C HIS A 62 9.90 -2.04 9.86
N ALA A 63 10.50 -2.25 8.70
CA ALA A 63 11.40 -3.37 8.47
C ALA A 63 12.50 -2.96 7.48
N VAL A 64 13.68 -3.53 7.68
CA VAL A 64 14.73 -3.50 6.67
C VAL A 64 14.74 -4.85 5.96
N HIS A 65 14.56 -4.81 4.65
CA HIS A 65 14.63 -5.97 3.79
C HIS A 65 15.98 -5.96 3.06
N VAL A 66 16.73 -7.04 3.24
CA VAL A 66 17.98 -7.30 2.50
C VAL A 66 17.73 -8.51 1.62
N ARG A 67 17.96 -8.37 0.31
CA ARG A 67 17.91 -9.47 -0.65
C ARG A 67 19.32 -9.82 -1.07
N ARG A 68 19.81 -10.98 -0.63
CA ARG A 68 21.16 -11.45 -0.97
C ARG A 68 21.21 -12.07 -2.37
N ALA A 69 22.42 -12.16 -2.92
CA ALA A 69 22.67 -12.83 -4.18
C ALA A 69 22.10 -14.26 -4.17
N GLY A 70 21.34 -14.62 -5.21
CA GLY A 70 20.76 -15.94 -5.38
C GLY A 70 19.58 -16.29 -4.45
N GLU A 71 19.19 -15.40 -3.54
CA GLU A 71 18.09 -15.63 -2.59
C GLU A 71 16.75 -15.82 -3.33
N PRO A 72 15.98 -16.89 -3.06
CA PRO A 72 14.73 -17.17 -3.77
C PRO A 72 13.68 -16.07 -3.56
N SER A 73 12.74 -15.93 -4.50
CA SER A 73 11.63 -14.98 -4.35
C SER A 73 10.89 -15.21 -3.04
N GLN A 74 10.44 -14.12 -2.42
CA GLN A 74 9.50 -14.22 -1.31
C GLN A 74 8.15 -14.75 -1.84
N PRO A 75 7.38 -15.45 -1.00
CA PRO A 75 5.98 -15.73 -1.25
C PRO A 75 5.23 -14.44 -1.63
N LEU A 76 4.33 -14.49 -2.62
CA LEU A 76 3.40 -13.38 -2.88
C LEU A 76 2.49 -13.20 -1.66
N HIS A 77 2.31 -11.96 -1.19
CA HIS A 77 1.57 -11.68 0.04
C HIS A 77 0.96 -10.28 0.08
N ALA A 78 0.04 -10.08 1.02
CA ALA A 78 -0.28 -8.77 1.58
C ALA A 78 0.37 -8.63 2.97
N ASP A 79 0.67 -7.41 3.40
CA ASP A 79 1.40 -7.13 4.65
C ASP A 79 0.51 -7.12 5.91
N ALA A 80 -0.62 -7.82 5.86
CA ALA A 80 -1.55 -7.96 6.96
C ALA A 80 -2.27 -9.30 6.88
N ILE A 81 -2.73 -9.77 8.05
CA ILE A 81 -3.90 -10.65 8.13
C ILE A 81 -5.11 -9.98 7.47
N ILE A 82 -6.25 -10.66 7.43
CA ILE A 82 -7.50 -10.08 6.92
C ILE A 82 -7.86 -8.84 7.75
N ASP A 83 -7.58 -7.66 7.20
CA ASP A 83 -7.89 -6.37 7.78
C ASP A 83 -9.26 -5.93 7.27
N THR A 84 -10.26 -6.00 8.14
CA THR A 84 -11.65 -5.64 7.82
C THR A 84 -11.90 -4.14 7.92
N ARG A 85 -10.92 -3.36 8.40
CA ARG A 85 -11.03 -1.90 8.42
C ARG A 85 -11.02 -1.39 7.00
N ALA A 86 -11.76 -0.32 6.77
CA ALA A 86 -11.76 0.38 5.49
C ALA A 86 -10.96 1.70 5.57
N ALA A 87 -9.94 1.71 6.44
CA ALA A 87 -8.91 2.73 6.44
C ALA A 87 -7.92 2.46 5.30
N PHE A 88 -7.44 3.51 4.65
CA PHE A 88 -6.47 3.43 3.57
C PHE A 88 -5.06 3.56 4.16
N ASP A 89 -4.54 2.47 4.73
CA ASP A 89 -3.17 2.47 5.26
C ASP A 89 -2.16 2.38 4.11
N ILE A 90 -1.04 3.08 4.24
CA ILE A 90 0.01 3.07 3.22
C ILE A 90 1.33 2.53 3.77
N GLN A 91 2.15 2.05 2.85
CA GLN A 91 3.50 1.61 3.10
C GLN A 91 4.44 2.39 2.19
N LEU A 92 5.49 2.94 2.77
CA LEU A 92 6.58 3.57 2.04
C LEU A 92 7.75 2.59 2.00
N MET A 93 8.26 2.31 0.81
CA MET A 93 9.44 1.46 0.58
C MET A 93 10.53 2.30 -0.08
N TYR A 94 11.57 2.59 0.68
CA TYR A 94 12.74 3.36 0.25
C TYR A 94 13.87 2.43 -0.21
N TYR A 95 14.41 2.71 -1.41
CA TYR A 95 15.50 1.99 -2.03
C TYR A 95 16.74 2.89 -2.06
N PRO A 96 17.72 2.68 -1.14
CA PRO A 96 18.91 3.53 -1.06
C PRO A 96 19.88 3.33 -2.22
N GLU A 97 19.76 2.23 -2.95
CA GLU A 97 20.64 1.81 -4.04
C GLU A 97 19.80 1.52 -5.29
N PRO A 98 20.40 1.55 -6.49
CA PRO A 98 19.66 1.20 -7.70
C PRO A 98 19.23 -0.27 -7.65
N VAL A 99 17.99 -0.53 -8.06
CA VAL A 99 17.44 -1.86 -8.21
C VAL A 99 17.28 -2.11 -9.70
N THR A 100 18.06 -3.04 -10.25
CA THR A 100 17.88 -3.47 -11.64
C THR A 100 16.79 -4.53 -11.74
N ALA A 101 16.26 -4.78 -12.95
CA ALA A 101 15.34 -5.88 -13.22
C ALA A 101 15.87 -7.26 -12.77
N ARG A 102 17.20 -7.43 -12.64
CA ARG A 102 17.86 -8.65 -12.14
C ARG A 102 18.20 -8.59 -10.65
N GLY A 103 18.14 -7.42 -10.03
CA GLY A 103 18.53 -7.17 -8.63
C GLY A 103 17.50 -7.62 -7.59
N GLY A 104 16.47 -8.36 -8.00
CA GLY A 104 15.44 -8.86 -7.09
C GLY A 104 14.57 -7.74 -6.54
N GLY A 105 14.09 -6.85 -7.40
CA GLY A 105 13.16 -5.77 -7.04
C GLY A 105 11.84 -6.27 -6.45
N THR A 106 11.05 -5.34 -5.93
CA THR A 106 9.70 -5.65 -5.43
C THR A 106 8.77 -5.83 -6.63
N LEU A 107 8.16 -7.00 -6.72
CA LEU A 107 7.08 -7.29 -7.65
C LEU A 107 5.76 -6.86 -7.00
N ILE A 108 4.89 -6.24 -7.80
CA ILE A 108 3.59 -5.71 -7.39
C ILE A 108 2.53 -6.28 -8.32
N VAL A 109 1.36 -6.59 -7.79
CA VAL A 109 0.15 -6.91 -8.57
C VAL A 109 -0.80 -5.71 -8.51
N PRO A 110 -0.88 -4.86 -9.56
CA PRO A 110 -1.79 -3.72 -9.59
C PRO A 110 -3.25 -4.12 -9.33
N GLY A 111 -4.01 -3.24 -8.67
CA GLY A 111 -5.43 -3.44 -8.38
C GLY A 111 -5.80 -4.53 -7.37
N SER A 112 -4.84 -5.24 -6.77
CA SER A 112 -5.10 -6.37 -5.85
C SER A 112 -5.54 -6.00 -4.44
N HIS A 113 -5.47 -4.73 -4.06
CA HIS A 113 -5.65 -4.26 -2.70
C HIS A 113 -7.07 -4.41 -2.12
N PHE A 114 -8.06 -4.76 -2.94
CA PHE A 114 -9.41 -5.13 -2.47
C PHE A 114 -9.67 -6.64 -2.45
N ARG A 115 -8.76 -7.47 -3.00
CA ARG A 115 -8.78 -8.92 -2.77
C ARG A 115 -8.08 -9.22 -1.45
N GLN A 116 -8.87 -9.16 -0.37
CA GLN A 116 -8.40 -9.51 0.96
C GLN A 116 -7.94 -10.96 0.99
N VAL A 117 -6.72 -11.15 1.48
CA VAL A 117 -6.08 -12.44 1.69
C VAL A 117 -5.48 -12.44 3.08
N ASN A 118 -5.36 -13.62 3.67
CA ASN A 118 -4.61 -13.76 4.91
C ASN A 118 -3.12 -13.92 4.57
N GLU A 119 -2.36 -12.82 4.70
CA GLU A 119 -0.91 -12.76 4.48
C GLU A 119 -0.45 -13.50 3.20
N GLN A 120 0.16 -14.68 3.36
CA GLN A 120 0.81 -15.47 2.31
C GLN A 120 -0.09 -16.55 1.68
N ASP A 121 -1.39 -16.61 2.00
CA ASP A 121 -2.31 -17.62 1.42
C ASP A 121 -2.44 -17.51 -0.11
N ILE A 122 -1.98 -16.39 -0.68
CA ILE A 122 -1.90 -16.14 -2.12
C ILE A 122 -0.57 -16.58 -2.75
N ALA A 123 0.39 -17.09 -1.98
CA ALA A 123 1.74 -17.44 -2.43
C ALA A 123 1.80 -18.49 -3.55
N ARG A 124 0.76 -19.31 -3.67
CA ARG A 124 0.61 -20.31 -4.75
C ARG A 124 0.47 -19.68 -6.14
N TYR A 125 0.05 -18.42 -6.22
CA TYR A 125 -0.06 -17.68 -7.47
C TYR A 125 1.25 -16.94 -7.75
N GLN A 126 1.90 -17.27 -8.86
CA GLN A 126 3.22 -16.69 -9.20
C GLN A 126 3.21 -15.85 -10.47
N ASN A 127 2.45 -16.26 -11.49
CA ASN A 127 2.44 -15.66 -12.83
C ASN A 127 1.11 -14.91 -13.07
N VAL A 128 0.83 -13.93 -12.22
CA VAL A 128 -0.38 -13.10 -12.35
C VAL A 128 -0.15 -12.11 -13.50
N ALA A 129 -1.11 -12.00 -14.42
CA ALA A 129 -0.99 -11.09 -15.56
C ALA A 129 -0.90 -9.62 -15.11
N GLY A 130 -0.06 -8.83 -15.77
CA GLY A 130 0.09 -7.40 -15.46
C GLY A 130 0.91 -7.08 -14.20
N GLN A 131 1.63 -8.07 -13.64
CA GLN A 131 2.61 -7.82 -12.58
C GLN A 131 3.66 -6.79 -13.03
N VAL A 132 4.02 -5.91 -12.10
CA VAL A 132 5.06 -4.89 -12.30
C VAL A 132 6.25 -5.24 -11.41
N LEU A 133 7.43 -5.36 -12.01
CA LEU A 133 8.69 -5.51 -11.28
C LEU A 133 9.34 -4.14 -11.14
N LEU A 134 9.66 -3.74 -9.91
CA LEU A 134 10.40 -2.51 -9.66
C LEU A 134 11.83 -2.62 -10.20
N ASP A 135 12.14 -1.74 -11.15
CA ASP A 135 13.48 -1.40 -11.64
C ASP A 135 13.62 0.12 -11.51
N CYS A 136 14.54 0.58 -10.67
CA CYS A 136 14.60 1.98 -10.26
C CYS A 136 16.01 2.46 -9.89
N PRO A 137 16.30 3.77 -10.02
CA PRO A 137 17.53 4.35 -9.52
C PRO A 137 17.60 4.36 -7.98
N ALA A 138 18.78 4.67 -7.45
CA ALA A 138 18.95 4.94 -6.02
C ALA A 138 18.08 6.13 -5.58
N GLY A 139 17.58 6.07 -4.35
CA GLY A 139 16.78 7.13 -3.76
C GLY A 139 15.27 6.99 -4.00
N THR A 140 14.83 6.00 -4.77
CA THR A 140 13.40 5.81 -5.07
C THR A 140 12.60 5.46 -3.81
N ILE A 141 11.44 6.09 -3.67
CA ILE A 141 10.44 5.77 -2.66
C ILE A 141 9.18 5.30 -3.39
N LEU A 142 8.78 4.07 -3.12
CA LEU A 142 7.53 3.51 -3.58
C LEU A 142 6.48 3.66 -2.46
N ALA A 143 5.37 4.32 -2.76
CA ALA A 143 4.20 4.40 -1.88
C ALA A 143 3.11 3.46 -2.40
N LEU A 144 2.59 2.58 -1.53
CA LEU A 144 1.55 1.62 -1.90
C LEU A 144 0.54 1.42 -0.76
N HIS A 145 -0.69 1.03 -1.10
CA HIS A 145 -1.67 0.58 -0.12
C HIS A 145 -1.21 -0.74 0.50
N HIS A 146 -1.33 -0.91 1.82
CA HIS A 146 -0.79 -2.08 2.52
C HIS A 146 -1.36 -3.44 2.05
N GLY A 147 -2.61 -3.44 1.57
CA GLY A 147 -3.28 -4.62 1.05
C GLY A 147 -2.85 -5.02 -0.37
N LEU A 148 -2.03 -4.21 -1.06
CA LEU A 148 -1.58 -4.53 -2.42
C LEU A 148 -0.66 -5.75 -2.37
N TRP A 149 -0.95 -6.76 -3.20
CA TRP A 149 -0.13 -7.96 -3.24
C TRP A 149 1.23 -7.66 -3.83
N HIS A 150 2.27 -8.09 -3.13
CA HIS A 150 3.65 -7.87 -3.53
C HIS A 150 4.59 -8.93 -2.98
N CYS A 151 5.81 -8.99 -3.52
CA CYS A 151 6.90 -9.75 -2.94
C CYS A 151 8.26 -9.27 -3.46
N GLY A 152 9.33 -9.47 -2.69
CA GLY A 152 10.67 -9.36 -3.26
C GLY A 152 10.95 -10.51 -4.22
N ARG A 153 11.41 -10.21 -5.44
CA ARG A 153 11.81 -11.23 -6.41
C ARG A 153 13.21 -11.76 -6.14
N ARG A 154 13.47 -12.95 -6.68
CA ARG A 154 14.80 -13.56 -6.70
C ARG A 154 15.82 -12.57 -7.20
N SER A 155 16.93 -12.43 -6.47
CA SER A 155 18.08 -11.66 -6.94
C SER A 155 18.99 -12.55 -7.77
N HIS A 156 19.34 -12.07 -8.95
CA HIS A 156 20.38 -12.62 -9.82
C HIS A 156 21.60 -11.69 -9.89
N SER A 157 21.69 -10.74 -8.95
CA SER A 157 22.82 -9.83 -8.75
C SER A 157 23.75 -10.39 -7.69
N ASP A 158 25.05 -10.15 -7.81
CA ASP A 158 26.05 -10.47 -6.80
C ASP A 158 26.03 -9.48 -5.61
N ASN A 159 25.50 -8.28 -5.84
CA ASN A 159 25.31 -7.27 -4.81
C ASN A 159 23.97 -7.46 -4.07
N PRO A 160 23.95 -7.29 -2.73
CA PRO A 160 22.71 -7.30 -1.98
C PRO A 160 21.83 -6.09 -2.35
N ARG A 161 20.50 -6.28 -2.36
CA ARG A 161 19.53 -5.18 -2.49
C ARG A 161 18.98 -4.83 -1.13
N TYR A 162 19.08 -3.56 -0.73
CA TYR A 162 18.48 -3.02 0.49
C TYR A 162 17.16 -2.33 0.19
N MET A 163 16.21 -2.43 1.12
CA MET A 163 14.97 -1.65 1.11
C MET A 163 14.53 -1.39 2.55
N PHE A 164 14.23 -0.14 2.88
CA PHE A 164 13.61 0.23 4.14
C PHE A 164 12.12 0.43 3.92
N LYS A 165 11.30 -0.24 4.73
CA LYS A 165 9.84 -0.16 4.70
C LYS A 165 9.34 0.48 5.98
N VAL A 166 8.37 1.39 5.89
CA VAL A 166 7.54 1.80 7.03
C VAL A 166 6.07 1.77 6.64
N ARG A 167 5.23 1.15 7.47
CA ARG A 167 3.77 1.19 7.37
C ARG A 167 3.22 2.24 8.32
N VAL A 168 2.22 2.96 7.83
CA VAL A 168 1.57 4.04 8.57
C VAL A 168 0.05 3.96 8.42
N ASN A 169 -0.65 4.32 9.49
CA ASN A 169 -2.11 4.37 9.53
C ASN A 169 -2.57 5.83 9.69
N PRO A 170 -3.82 6.15 9.28
CA PRO A 170 -4.37 7.47 9.52
C PRO A 170 -4.58 7.76 11.00
N SER A 171 -4.53 9.04 11.36
CA SER A 171 -4.85 9.55 12.70
C SER A 171 -6.23 10.21 12.77
N VAL A 172 -6.82 10.48 11.60
CA VAL A 172 -8.11 11.18 11.40
C VAL A 172 -8.94 10.44 10.34
N PRO A 173 -10.26 10.70 10.24
CA PRO A 173 -11.04 10.23 9.10
C PRO A 173 -10.42 10.70 7.77
N GLN A 174 -10.20 9.76 6.86
CA GLN A 174 -9.59 10.04 5.55
C GLN A 174 -10.64 10.59 4.59
N VAL A 175 -11.02 11.85 4.77
CA VAL A 175 -12.03 12.54 3.95
C VAL A 175 -11.45 13.87 3.47
N ARG A 176 -11.34 14.05 2.15
CA ARG A 176 -10.86 15.27 1.47
C ARG A 176 -9.54 15.80 2.06
N LEU A 177 -8.58 14.89 2.25
CA LEU A 177 -7.26 15.22 2.81
C LEU A 177 -6.29 15.79 1.77
N TRP A 178 -6.69 15.82 0.50
CA TRP A 178 -5.95 16.43 -0.61
C TRP A 178 -6.71 17.67 -1.13
N ASP A 179 -6.12 18.38 -2.08
CA ASP A 179 -6.80 19.50 -2.75
C ASP A 179 -8.03 18.99 -3.50
N THR A 180 -9.22 19.41 -3.08
CA THR A 180 -10.49 19.05 -3.71
C THR A 180 -11.18 20.24 -4.37
N THR A 181 -10.47 21.34 -4.64
CA THR A 181 -11.05 22.57 -5.20
C THR A 181 -11.69 22.35 -6.58
N ASP A 182 -11.21 21.38 -7.33
CA ASP A 182 -11.68 21.02 -8.67
C ASP A 182 -12.61 19.79 -8.70
N LEU A 183 -12.81 19.13 -7.56
CA LEU A 183 -13.43 17.81 -7.47
C LEU A 183 -14.87 17.76 -7.98
N ASP A 184 -15.60 18.87 -7.88
CA ASP A 184 -17.00 18.98 -8.34
C ASP A 184 -17.10 19.33 -9.83
N ARG A 185 -15.98 19.59 -10.52
CA ARG A 185 -15.97 19.82 -11.97
C ARG A 185 -16.31 18.52 -12.69
N ARG A 186 -17.20 18.61 -13.68
CA ARG A 186 -17.70 17.45 -14.43
C ARG A 186 -16.55 16.67 -15.07
N GLU A 187 -15.63 17.35 -15.74
CA GLU A 187 -14.47 16.79 -16.41
C GLU A 187 -13.55 16.01 -15.46
N VAL A 188 -13.33 16.51 -14.24
CA VAL A 188 -12.54 15.84 -13.20
C VAL A 188 -13.25 14.56 -12.74
N LEU A 189 -14.57 14.64 -12.49
CA LEU A 189 -15.35 13.45 -12.12
C LEU A 189 -15.37 12.39 -13.22
N GLU A 190 -15.45 12.77 -14.50
CA GLU A 190 -15.38 11.82 -15.62
C GLU A 190 -13.99 11.19 -15.76
N GLU A 191 -12.92 11.93 -15.49
CA GLU A 191 -11.57 11.37 -15.42
C GLU A 191 -11.43 10.37 -14.26
N VAL A 192 -11.92 10.73 -13.07
CA VAL A 192 -11.97 9.83 -11.91
C VAL A 192 -12.72 8.55 -12.25
N ARG A 193 -13.89 8.64 -12.92
CA ARG A 193 -14.64 7.46 -13.35
C ARG A 193 -13.80 6.57 -14.26
N THR A 194 -13.11 7.18 -15.23
CA THR A 194 -12.25 6.46 -16.16
C THR A 194 -11.13 5.71 -15.43
N ILE A 195 -10.48 6.36 -14.46
CA ILE A 195 -9.40 5.76 -13.66
C ILE A 195 -9.94 4.59 -12.82
N LEU A 196 -11.04 4.80 -12.09
CA LEU A 196 -11.58 3.77 -11.19
C LEU A 196 -12.18 2.57 -11.94
N ALA A 197 -12.73 2.78 -13.14
CA ALA A 197 -13.30 1.73 -13.99
C ALA A 197 -12.24 0.86 -14.69
N ARG A 198 -10.99 1.34 -14.80
CA ARG A 198 -9.93 0.64 -15.55
C ARG A 198 -9.67 -0.76 -15.00
N PRO A 199 -9.84 -1.83 -15.81
CA PRO A 199 -9.53 -3.18 -15.36
C PRO A 199 -8.02 -3.41 -15.34
N GLU A 200 -7.59 -4.35 -14.51
CA GLU A 200 -6.22 -4.88 -14.56
C GLU A 200 -6.18 -6.16 -15.40
N PRO A 201 -5.04 -6.50 -16.02
CA PRO A 201 -4.94 -7.66 -16.92
C PRO A 201 -5.31 -9.00 -16.29
N TRP A 202 -5.22 -9.13 -14.96
CA TRP A 202 -5.55 -10.37 -14.24
C TRP A 202 -6.98 -10.41 -13.69
N PHE A 203 -7.75 -9.34 -13.83
CA PHE A 203 -9.13 -9.35 -13.36
C PHE A 203 -9.94 -10.39 -14.14
N GLU A 204 -10.61 -11.29 -13.43
CA GLU A 204 -11.50 -12.26 -14.06
C GLU A 204 -12.75 -11.54 -14.59
N GLY A 205 -13.28 -11.97 -15.74
CA GLY A 205 -14.30 -11.22 -16.49
C GLY A 205 -15.42 -10.60 -15.64
N ALA A 206 -16.31 -11.41 -15.06
CA ALA A 206 -17.42 -10.89 -14.25
C ALA A 206 -16.96 -10.31 -12.90
N THR A 207 -15.89 -10.86 -12.31
CA THR A 207 -15.39 -10.48 -10.98
C THR A 207 -14.70 -9.12 -10.96
N ALA A 208 -14.21 -8.64 -12.12
CA ALA A 208 -13.67 -7.29 -12.30
C ALA A 208 -14.64 -6.19 -11.81
N ARG A 209 -15.96 -6.44 -11.88
CA ARG A 209 -16.98 -5.50 -11.39
C ARG A 209 -16.98 -5.34 -9.88
N LEU A 210 -16.59 -6.38 -9.13
CA LEU A 210 -16.47 -6.29 -7.66
C LEU A 210 -15.36 -5.29 -7.29
N GLU A 211 -14.25 -5.28 -8.03
CA GLU A 211 -13.17 -4.31 -7.83
C GLU A 211 -13.63 -2.88 -8.05
N GLN A 212 -14.42 -2.65 -9.10
CA GLN A 212 -15.01 -1.35 -9.40
C GLN A 212 -15.97 -0.88 -8.29
N VAL A 213 -16.78 -1.78 -7.73
CA VAL A 213 -17.67 -1.48 -6.60
C VAL A 213 -16.85 -1.05 -5.37
N GLN A 214 -15.78 -1.78 -5.04
CA GLN A 214 -14.92 -1.45 -3.89
C GLN A 214 -14.16 -0.14 -4.09
N ARG A 215 -13.67 0.12 -5.30
CA ARG A 215 -13.05 1.41 -5.68
C ARG A 215 -14.03 2.57 -5.55
N ALA A 216 -15.27 2.40 -6.01
CA ALA A 216 -16.32 3.41 -5.86
C ALA A 216 -16.65 3.65 -4.38
N ALA A 217 -16.76 2.59 -3.56
CA ALA A 217 -17.02 2.70 -2.13
C ALA A 217 -15.87 3.43 -1.39
N LEU A 218 -14.61 3.12 -1.73
CA LEU A 218 -13.45 3.84 -1.21
C LEU A 218 -13.49 5.31 -1.62
N PHE A 219 -13.74 5.60 -2.91
CA PHE A 219 -13.80 6.97 -3.39
C PHE A 219 -14.92 7.77 -2.73
N ARG A 220 -16.13 7.20 -2.50
CA ARG A 220 -17.20 7.87 -1.73
C ARG A 220 -16.75 8.29 -0.35
N ARG A 221 -16.06 7.37 0.35
CA ARG A 221 -15.52 7.62 1.69
C ARG A 221 -14.50 8.74 1.64
N MET A 222 -13.53 8.64 0.76
CA MET A 222 -12.43 9.60 0.68
C MET A 222 -12.86 10.97 0.17
N SER A 223 -13.79 11.04 -0.78
CA SER A 223 -14.33 12.30 -1.32
C SER A 223 -15.41 12.92 -0.45
N GLY A 224 -15.95 12.20 0.54
CA GLY A 224 -17.13 12.61 1.29
C GLY A 224 -18.40 12.73 0.43
N ASN A 225 -18.41 12.14 -0.77
CA ASN A 225 -19.54 12.17 -1.69
C ASN A 225 -20.29 10.82 -1.65
N PRO A 226 -21.36 10.68 -0.84
CA PRO A 226 -22.09 9.41 -0.73
C PRO A 226 -22.89 9.05 -2.00
N SER A 227 -23.10 9.99 -2.91
CA SER A 227 -23.89 9.77 -4.13
C SER A 227 -23.04 9.46 -5.37
N PHE A 228 -21.70 9.45 -5.27
CA PHE A 228 -20.83 9.10 -6.39
C PHE A 228 -21.15 7.68 -6.91
N GLN A 229 -21.32 7.51 -8.22
CA GLN A 229 -21.65 6.21 -8.84
C GLN A 229 -20.70 5.93 -10.00
N LEU A 230 -19.75 5.02 -9.86
CA LEU A 230 -18.85 4.66 -10.97
C LEU A 230 -19.61 4.01 -12.14
N GLU A 231 -20.48 3.07 -11.78
CA GLU A 231 -21.55 2.52 -12.59
C GLU A 231 -22.79 2.39 -11.69
N TYR A 232 -23.90 1.86 -12.20
CA TYR A 232 -25.12 1.69 -11.42
C TYR A 232 -25.06 0.56 -10.37
N TRP A 233 -23.98 -0.22 -10.30
CA TRP A 233 -23.88 -1.40 -9.42
C TRP A 233 -23.96 -1.08 -7.93
N LEU A 234 -23.26 -0.04 -7.47
CA LEU A 234 -23.25 0.30 -6.04
C LEU A 234 -24.62 0.79 -5.59
N GLY A 235 -25.28 1.65 -6.37
CA GLY A 235 -26.68 2.03 -6.14
C GLY A 235 -27.67 0.86 -6.18
N ARG A 236 -27.42 -0.17 -6.99
CA ARG A 236 -28.25 -1.39 -6.98
C ARG A 236 -28.11 -2.19 -5.69
N LEU A 237 -26.90 -2.32 -5.15
CA LEU A 237 -26.67 -3.02 -3.87
C LEU A 237 -27.32 -2.28 -2.69
N GLU A 238 -27.43 -0.96 -2.79
CA GLU A 238 -28.03 -0.10 -1.77
C GLU A 238 -29.55 0.07 -1.93
N ASN A 239 -30.15 -0.48 -2.99
CA ASN A 239 -31.59 -0.48 -3.21
C ASN A 239 -32.29 -1.47 -2.27
N GLN A 240 -32.33 -1.13 -0.99
CA GLN A 240 -32.97 -1.90 0.07
C GLN A 240 -34.38 -1.37 0.35
N ALA A 241 -35.30 -2.29 0.65
CA ALA A 241 -36.63 -1.95 1.13
C ALA A 241 -36.54 -1.45 2.59
N SER A 242 -36.46 -0.13 2.77
CA SER A 242 -36.36 0.65 4.03
C SER A 242 -34.97 0.80 4.69
N PRO A 243 -34.65 2.00 5.22
CA PRO A 243 -33.37 2.29 5.85
C PRO A 243 -33.41 1.99 7.36
N ARG A 244 -33.39 0.72 7.77
CA ARG A 244 -33.13 0.34 9.19
C ARG A 244 -32.59 -1.08 9.27
N LEU A 245 -31.28 -1.19 9.45
CA LEU A 245 -30.55 -2.20 10.24
C LEU A 245 -29.04 -2.01 9.97
N ARG A 246 -28.48 -0.92 10.50
CA ARG A 246 -27.03 -0.84 10.77
C ARG A 246 -26.80 -0.99 12.28
N GLU A 247 -27.31 -2.09 12.81
CA GLU A 247 -26.74 -2.72 14.00
C GLU A 247 -26.59 -4.18 13.62
N ILE A 248 -25.45 -4.76 13.99
CA ILE A 248 -25.04 -6.14 13.74
C ILE A 248 -24.44 -6.35 12.34
N LEU A 249 -23.11 -6.24 12.28
CA LEU A 249 -22.22 -7.40 12.16
C LEU A 249 -20.84 -7.02 12.76
N PRO A 250 -20.14 -7.98 13.41
CA PRO A 250 -19.03 -7.75 14.35
C PRO A 250 -17.76 -7.13 13.76
#